data_AF-C5C4M2-F1
#
_entry.id   AF-C5C4M2-F1
#
_cell.length_a   1.000
_cell.length_b   1.000
_cell.length_c   1.000
_cell.angle_alpha   90.00
_cell.angle_beta   90.00
_cell.angle_gamma   90.00
#
_symmetry.space_group_name_H-M   'P 1'
#
loop_
_entity.id
_entity.type
_entity.pdbx_description
1 polymer ?
#
loop_
_entity_poly.entity_id
_entity_poly.type
_entity_poly.pdbx_seq_one_letter_code
_entity_poly.pdbx_strand_id
1 'polypeptide(L)'
;MNKTERLYALAEELRRVGRAGTTGPRLARELEVSERTVKRDIAALQQAGLPIWAQSGPGGGYVLAGSASLPPVNFTPSQAVAVAVALATVPPGGPFAVDAAAARRKIWDTLDDDAAARAQRLASRVWVDHGAEILSQSDTEPLAVAQSSSRERVTSGGVMQRATRHVRTLRAVEDSLATSRTLSLRYVDRRGAETQRRVEPIILAHTGGAWYLVAWDRLRDAVRWFRLNRVVRADVTAETYEPRPVEVIGTPPSEARPVV
;
A
#
# COMPACT_ATOMS: atom_id res chain seq x y z
N MET A 1 -16.25 -0.83 33.94
CA MET A 1 -15.09 -0.64 33.04
C MET A 1 -13.80 -0.54 33.84
N ASN A 2 -12.76 -1.29 33.48
CA ASN A 2 -11.46 -1.20 34.15
C ASN A 2 -10.72 0.10 33.75
N LYS A 3 -9.64 0.45 34.45
CA LYS A 3 -8.92 1.73 34.21
C LYS A 3 -8.30 1.79 32.80
N THR A 4 -7.74 0.69 32.32
CA THR A 4 -7.04 0.63 31.03
C THR A 4 -8.02 0.76 29.86
N GLU A 5 -9.12 0.03 29.89
CA GLU A 5 -10.24 0.15 28.95
C GLU A 5 -10.77 1.58 28.91
N ARG A 6 -10.92 2.20 30.09
CA ARG A 6 -11.42 3.58 30.19
C ARG A 6 -10.48 4.60 29.58
N LEU A 7 -9.19 4.49 29.84
CA LEU A 7 -8.18 5.38 29.25
C LEU A 7 -8.13 5.22 27.74
N TYR A 8 -8.25 3.99 27.24
CA TYR A 8 -8.31 3.72 25.80
C TYR A 8 -9.57 4.32 25.17
N ALA A 9 -10.75 4.05 25.74
CA ALA A 9 -12.02 4.58 25.25
C ALA A 9 -12.04 6.12 25.26
N LEU A 10 -11.52 6.74 26.32
CA LEU A 10 -11.39 8.19 26.43
C LEU A 10 -10.46 8.77 25.34
N ALA A 11 -9.32 8.13 25.08
CA ALA A 11 -8.39 8.56 24.04
C ALA A 11 -8.99 8.41 22.63
N GLU A 12 -9.70 7.31 22.36
CA GLU A 12 -10.40 7.10 21.09
C GLU A 12 -11.52 8.11 20.86
N GLU A 13 -12.30 8.42 21.88
CA GLU A 13 -13.36 9.41 21.78
C GLU A 13 -12.80 10.82 21.48
N LEU A 14 -11.70 11.20 22.13
CA LEU A 14 -11.01 12.46 21.84
C LEU A 14 -10.42 12.50 20.42
N ARG A 15 -9.91 11.38 19.90
CA ARG A 15 -9.44 11.26 18.51
C ARG A 15 -10.59 11.37 17.51
N ARG A 16 -11.72 10.70 17.80
CA ARG A 16 -12.92 10.68 16.96
C ARG A 16 -13.50 12.07 16.77
N VAL A 17 -13.58 12.85 17.86
CA VAL A 17 -14.12 14.21 17.82
C VAL A 17 -13.08 15.23 17.34
N GLY A 18 -11.79 14.92 17.49
CA GLY A 18 -10.69 15.69 16.94
C GLY A 18 -10.68 17.15 17.41
N ARG A 19 -10.53 18.09 16.46
CA ARG A 19 -10.50 19.53 16.76
C ARG A 19 -11.83 20.10 17.26
N ALA A 20 -12.96 19.40 17.04
CA ALA A 20 -14.25 19.85 17.55
C ALA A 20 -14.33 19.76 19.08
N GLY A 21 -13.55 18.87 19.70
CA GLY A 21 -13.52 18.66 21.14
C GLY A 21 -14.81 18.12 21.75
N THR A 22 -14.75 17.73 23.02
CA THR A 22 -15.90 17.21 23.76
C THR A 22 -15.85 17.65 25.22
N THR A 23 -17.00 17.79 25.87
CA THR A 23 -17.07 18.32 27.24
C THR A 23 -16.89 17.20 28.27
N GLY A 24 -16.38 17.55 29.45
CA GLY A 24 -16.28 16.61 30.58
C GLY A 24 -17.62 15.93 30.96
N PRO A 25 -18.74 16.68 31.06
CA PRO A 25 -20.05 16.09 31.29
C PRO A 25 -20.51 15.11 30.21
N ARG A 26 -20.17 15.37 28.93
CA ARG A 26 -20.50 14.45 27.83
C ARG A 26 -19.71 13.15 27.93
N LEU A 27 -18.39 13.25 28.09
CA LEU A 27 -17.51 12.10 28.29
C LEU A 27 -17.90 11.26 29.50
N ALA A 28 -18.28 11.93 30.61
CA ALA A 28 -18.76 11.27 31.81
C ALA A 28 -20.01 10.42 31.55
N ARG A 29 -20.96 10.97 30.78
CA ARG A 29 -22.19 10.27 30.40
C ARG A 29 -21.92 9.10 29.45
N GLU A 30 -21.09 9.31 28.42
CA GLU A 30 -20.77 8.29 27.41
C GLU A 30 -19.97 7.12 27.98
N LEU A 31 -19.06 7.39 28.92
CA LEU A 31 -18.23 6.36 29.56
C LEU A 31 -18.82 5.83 30.87
N GLU A 32 -20.02 6.28 31.25
CA GLU A 32 -20.73 5.91 32.49
C GLU A 32 -19.88 6.10 33.76
N VAL A 33 -19.19 7.24 33.87
CA VAL A 33 -18.33 7.60 35.02
C VAL A 33 -18.58 9.02 35.51
N SER A 34 -18.06 9.36 36.69
CA SER A 34 -18.14 10.73 37.20
C SER A 34 -17.24 11.70 36.41
N GLU A 35 -17.60 12.98 36.35
CA GLU A 35 -16.74 14.03 35.78
C GLU A 35 -15.38 14.14 36.49
N ARG A 36 -15.33 13.85 37.80
CA ARG A 36 -14.08 13.79 38.57
C ARG A 36 -13.17 12.67 38.05
N THR A 37 -13.75 11.53 37.66
CA THR A 37 -13.02 10.41 37.05
C THR A 37 -12.48 10.82 35.69
N VAL A 38 -13.29 11.45 34.84
CA VAL A 38 -12.86 11.98 33.53
C VAL A 38 -11.69 12.94 33.70
N LYS A 39 -11.80 13.94 34.59
CA LYS A 39 -10.70 14.89 34.87
C LYS A 39 -9.41 14.17 35.27
N ARG A 40 -9.51 13.13 36.10
CA ARG A 40 -8.36 12.35 36.56
C ARG A 40 -7.73 11.52 35.44
N ASP A 41 -8.54 10.94 34.58
CA ASP A 41 -8.07 10.13 33.45
C ASP A 41 -7.48 11.02 32.34
N ILE A 42 -8.04 12.19 32.07
CA ILE A 42 -7.46 13.20 31.18
C ILE A 42 -6.06 13.59 31.68
N ALA A 43 -5.92 13.88 32.97
CA ALA A 43 -4.62 14.20 33.57
C ALA A 43 -3.63 13.03 33.42
N ALA A 44 -4.08 11.78 33.58
CA ALA A 44 -3.24 10.61 33.37
C ALA A 44 -2.80 10.45 31.91
N LEU A 45 -3.69 10.72 30.94
CA LEU A 45 -3.34 10.72 29.51
C LEU A 45 -2.36 11.85 29.15
N GLN A 46 -2.55 13.04 29.70
CA GLN A 46 -1.62 14.17 29.53
C GLN A 46 -0.23 13.84 30.10
N GLN A 47 -0.17 13.22 31.28
CA GLN A 47 1.09 12.74 31.88
C GLN A 47 1.76 11.64 31.04
N ALA A 48 0.97 10.81 30.34
CA ALA A 48 1.46 9.82 29.39
C ALA A 48 1.88 10.42 28.03
N GLY A 49 1.80 11.74 27.86
CA GLY A 49 2.27 12.44 26.66
C GLY A 49 1.20 12.63 25.57
N LEU A 50 -0.07 12.33 25.82
CA LEU A 50 -1.13 12.69 24.87
C LEU A 50 -1.35 14.21 24.88
N PRO A 51 -1.31 14.90 23.72
CA PRO A 51 -1.43 16.35 23.64
C PRO A 51 -2.91 16.77 23.76
N ILE A 52 -3.50 16.63 24.94
CA ILE A 52 -4.88 17.03 25.22
C ILE A 52 -4.88 18.44 25.82
N TRP A 53 -5.63 19.36 25.24
CA TRP A 53 -5.87 20.69 25.77
C TRP A 53 -7.26 20.75 26.41
N ALA A 54 -7.39 21.48 27.51
CA ALA A 54 -8.66 21.72 28.18
C ALA A 54 -8.95 23.23 28.18
N GLN A 55 -10.10 23.63 27.64
CA GLN A 55 -10.60 24.98 27.78
C GLN A 55 -11.60 25.02 28.95
N SER A 56 -11.35 25.88 29.93
CA SER A 56 -12.26 26.06 31.09
C SER A 56 -13.32 27.13 30.80
N GLY A 57 -14.53 26.94 31.31
CA GLY A 57 -15.65 27.91 31.23
C GLY A 57 -16.96 27.31 30.71
N PRO A 58 -18.07 28.07 30.68
CA PRO A 58 -19.34 27.65 30.07
C PRO A 58 -19.13 27.31 28.58
N GLY A 59 -19.35 26.05 28.20
CA GLY A 59 -19.07 25.54 26.85
C GLY A 59 -17.63 25.08 26.60
N GLY A 60 -16.77 25.08 27.62
CA GLY A 60 -15.41 24.55 27.54
C GLY A 60 -15.37 23.02 27.44
N GLY A 61 -14.28 22.48 26.90
CA GLY A 61 -14.11 21.05 26.66
C GLY A 61 -12.66 20.62 26.49
N TYR A 62 -12.48 19.32 26.31
CA TYR A 62 -11.21 18.67 25.99
C TYR A 62 -11.07 18.52 24.49
N VAL A 63 -9.91 18.92 23.96
CA VAL A 63 -9.56 18.83 22.55
C VAL A 63 -8.24 18.09 22.47
N LEU A 64 -8.16 17.10 21.58
CA LEU A 64 -6.85 16.58 21.20
C LEU A 64 -6.19 17.59 20.27
N ALA A 65 -5.02 18.10 20.65
CA ALA A 65 -4.24 19.00 19.80
C ALA A 65 -4.15 18.39 18.41
N GLY A 66 -4.45 19.18 17.38
CA GLY A 66 -4.26 18.77 16.00
C GLY A 66 -2.79 18.72 15.60
N SER A 67 -1.91 18.19 16.46
CA SER A 67 -0.49 18.01 16.21
C SER A 67 -0.29 16.75 15.38
N ALA A 68 -0.17 16.94 14.06
CA ALA A 68 0.71 16.24 13.12
C ALA A 68 0.78 14.70 13.12
N SER A 69 -0.15 13.98 13.74
CA SER A 69 -0.21 12.52 13.65
C SER A 69 -1.59 12.07 13.26
N LEU A 70 -1.62 11.11 12.34
CA LEU A 70 -2.84 10.35 12.07
C LEU A 70 -3.28 9.64 13.35
N PRO A 71 -4.60 9.45 13.56
CA PRO A 71 -5.10 8.46 14.52
C PRO A 71 -4.44 7.09 14.28
N PRO A 72 -4.40 6.19 15.27
CA PRO A 72 -3.84 4.85 15.08
C PRO A 72 -4.48 4.15 13.87
N VAL A 73 -3.66 3.81 12.88
CA VAL A 73 -4.09 3.06 11.70
C VAL A 73 -3.57 1.64 11.87
N ASN A 74 -4.49 0.67 11.85
CA ASN A 74 -4.13 -0.74 11.90
C ASN A 74 -3.80 -1.23 10.50
N PHE A 75 -2.59 -1.77 10.33
CA PHE A 75 -2.19 -2.51 9.13
C PHE A 75 -2.06 -3.99 9.47
N THR A 76 -2.50 -4.86 8.57
CA THR A 76 -2.01 -6.24 8.58
C THR A 76 -0.53 -6.24 8.17
N PRO A 77 0.26 -7.26 8.54
CA PRO A 77 1.66 -7.36 8.11
C PRO A 77 1.83 -7.19 6.59
N SER A 78 0.97 -7.80 5.77
CA SER A 78 0.99 -7.66 4.31
C SER A 78 0.67 -6.24 3.83
N GLN A 79 -0.23 -5.51 4.50
CA GLN A 79 -0.54 -4.12 4.16
C GLN A 79 0.63 -3.20 4.50
N ALA A 80 1.28 -3.41 5.65
CA ALA A 80 2.48 -2.69 6.04
C ALA A 80 3.60 -2.89 5.03
N VAL A 81 3.84 -4.13 4.58
CA VAL A 81 4.78 -4.43 3.48
C VAL A 81 4.43 -3.64 2.22
N ALA A 82 3.17 -3.67 1.79
CA ALA A 82 2.74 -2.99 0.55
C ALA A 82 2.98 -1.47 0.61
N VAL A 83 2.67 -0.83 1.74
CA VAL A 83 2.92 0.61 1.93
C VAL A 83 4.41 0.89 1.95
N ALA A 84 5.22 0.08 2.65
CA ALA A 84 6.67 0.26 2.69
C ALA A 84 7.32 0.12 1.31
N VAL A 85 6.88 -0.85 0.49
CA VAL A 85 7.33 -1.02 -0.90
C VAL A 85 6.91 0.17 -1.75
N ALA A 86 5.66 0.63 -1.67
CA ALA A 86 5.19 1.79 -2.43
C ALA A 86 5.96 3.08 -2.06
N LEU A 87 6.29 3.29 -0.78
CA LEU A 87 7.11 4.43 -0.36
C LEU A 87 8.54 4.34 -0.87
N ALA A 88 9.06 3.13 -1.06
CA ALA A 88 10.38 2.91 -1.64
C ALA A 88 10.42 3.21 -3.15
N THR A 89 9.27 3.32 -3.82
CA THR A 89 9.19 3.73 -5.23
C THR A 89 9.11 5.25 -5.42
N VAL A 90 9.31 6.04 -4.36
CA VAL A 90 9.38 7.51 -4.48
C VAL A 90 10.79 7.88 -4.97
N PRO A 91 10.93 8.62 -6.08
CA PRO A 91 12.24 9.03 -6.59
C PRO A 91 13.09 9.76 -5.55
N PRO A 92 14.39 9.45 -5.41
CA PRO A 92 15.29 10.26 -4.60
C PRO A 92 15.34 11.70 -5.15
N GLY A 93 15.18 12.69 -4.27
CA GLY A 93 15.08 14.11 -4.66
C GLY A 93 13.70 14.54 -5.22
N GLY A 94 12.77 13.59 -5.41
CA GLY A 94 11.39 13.88 -5.77
C GLY A 94 10.59 14.52 -4.61
N PRO A 95 9.43 15.13 -4.90
CA PRO A 95 8.56 15.67 -3.86
C PRO A 95 8.18 14.56 -2.87
N PHE A 96 8.17 14.91 -1.58
CA PHE A 96 7.87 14.00 -0.46
C PHE A 96 8.88 12.87 -0.23
N ALA A 97 10.03 12.82 -0.92
CA ALA A 97 11.03 11.76 -0.71
C ALA A 97 11.53 11.65 0.74
N VAL A 98 11.70 12.80 1.41
CA VAL A 98 12.09 12.86 2.83
C VAL A 98 11.03 12.23 3.73
N ASP A 99 9.77 12.60 3.54
CA ASP A 99 8.65 12.08 4.32
C ASP A 99 8.36 10.61 4.01
N ALA A 100 8.53 10.20 2.75
CA ALA A 100 8.39 8.81 2.33
C ALA A 100 9.45 7.91 2.97
N ALA A 101 10.70 8.35 3.01
CA ALA A 101 11.78 7.63 3.70
C ALA A 101 11.50 7.52 5.22
N ALA A 102 11.03 8.60 5.84
CA ALA A 102 10.68 8.60 7.26
C ALA A 102 9.48 7.69 7.57
N ALA A 103 8.43 7.73 6.75
CA ALA A 103 7.25 6.87 6.89
C ALA A 103 7.60 5.39 6.65
N ARG A 104 8.43 5.09 5.65
CA ARG A 104 8.91 3.74 5.36
C ARG A 104 9.63 3.16 6.56
N ARG A 105 10.58 3.90 7.15
CA ARG A 105 11.30 3.47 8.37
C ARG A 105 10.35 3.18 9.54
N LYS A 106 9.38 4.06 9.81
CA LYS A 106 8.38 3.83 10.87
C LYS A 106 7.61 2.51 10.66
N ILE A 107 7.28 2.18 9.42
CA ILE A 107 6.60 0.92 9.11
C ILE A 107 7.55 -0.26 9.35
N TRP A 108 8.79 -0.17 8.88
CA TRP A 108 9.81 -1.20 9.09
C TRP A 108 10.06 -1.50 10.57
N ASP A 109 10.16 -0.45 11.39
CA ASP A 109 10.44 -0.57 12.83
C ASP A 109 9.30 -1.25 13.61
N THR A 110 8.12 -1.40 13.00
CA THR A 110 6.95 -2.05 13.61
C THR A 110 6.73 -3.51 13.17
N LEU A 111 7.45 -3.97 12.13
CA LEU A 111 7.33 -5.34 11.64
C LEU A 111 8.14 -6.29 12.52
N ASP A 112 7.62 -7.51 12.73
CA ASP A 112 8.43 -8.61 13.27
C ASP A 112 9.50 -9.07 12.27
N ASP A 113 10.49 -9.84 12.74
CA ASP A 113 11.65 -10.25 11.93
C ASP A 113 11.24 -11.00 10.64
N ASP A 114 10.17 -11.81 10.68
CA ASP A 114 9.70 -12.56 9.51
C ASP A 114 8.96 -11.67 8.50
N ALA A 115 8.12 -10.76 8.97
CA ALA A 115 7.44 -9.78 8.11
C ALA A 115 8.45 -8.80 7.50
N ALA A 116 9.47 -8.41 8.25
CA ALA A 116 10.56 -7.59 7.75
C ALA A 116 11.35 -8.34 6.66
N ALA A 117 11.77 -9.58 6.92
CA ALA A 117 12.48 -10.38 5.92
C ALA A 117 11.64 -10.62 4.65
N ARG A 118 10.32 -10.89 4.78
CA ARG A 118 9.40 -11.00 3.64
C ARG A 118 9.32 -9.71 2.84
N ALA A 119 9.20 -8.58 3.52
CA ALA A 119 9.16 -7.27 2.88
C ALA A 119 10.47 -6.96 2.14
N GLN A 120 11.64 -7.32 2.69
CA GLN A 120 12.94 -7.06 2.06
C GLN A 120 13.13 -7.94 0.83
N ARG A 121 12.67 -9.20 0.91
CA ARG A 121 12.63 -10.10 -0.25
C ARG A 121 11.71 -9.56 -1.34
N LEU A 122 10.55 -8.99 -1.00
CA LEU A 122 9.66 -8.41 -2.00
C LEU A 122 10.25 -7.11 -2.58
N ALA A 123 10.76 -6.21 -1.75
CA ALA A 123 11.34 -4.94 -2.18
C ALA A 123 12.55 -5.12 -3.10
N SER A 124 13.44 -6.08 -2.82
CA SER A 124 14.57 -6.41 -3.72
C SER A 124 14.14 -6.99 -5.08
N ARG A 125 12.87 -7.41 -5.18
CA ARG A 125 12.25 -7.92 -6.40
C ARG A 125 11.40 -6.87 -7.11
N VAL A 126 11.27 -5.64 -6.59
CA VAL A 126 10.53 -4.55 -7.23
C VAL A 126 11.53 -3.54 -7.81
N TRP A 127 11.34 -3.17 -9.07
CA TRP A 127 12.17 -2.22 -9.81
C TRP A 127 11.27 -1.12 -10.34
N VAL A 128 11.58 0.14 -10.03
CA VAL A 128 10.82 1.28 -10.51
C VAL A 128 11.73 2.22 -11.27
N ASP A 129 11.24 2.63 -12.43
CA ASP A 129 11.83 3.66 -13.27
C ASP A 129 11.36 5.03 -12.76
N HIS A 130 12.30 5.81 -12.20
CA HIS A 130 12.08 7.17 -11.73
C HIS A 130 12.57 8.14 -12.81
N GLY A 131 11.81 8.25 -13.91
CA GLY A 131 12.22 9.01 -15.09
C GLY A 131 12.97 10.29 -14.76
N ALA A 132 14.21 10.40 -15.25
CA ALA A 132 14.95 11.65 -15.20
C ALA A 132 14.18 12.72 -15.99
N GLU A 133 14.15 13.94 -15.46
CA GLU A 133 13.47 15.10 -16.01
C GLU A 133 13.52 15.21 -17.54
N ILE A 134 12.35 15.32 -18.17
CA ILE A 134 12.21 16.13 -19.39
C ILE A 134 10.97 17.01 -19.27
N LEU A 135 11.17 18.19 -18.71
CA LEU A 135 10.51 19.41 -19.19
C LEU A 135 11.16 19.79 -20.54
N SER A 136 10.58 19.30 -21.64
CA SER A 136 10.56 19.92 -22.98
C SER A 136 9.74 18.99 -23.88
N GLN A 137 8.42 19.19 -24.00
CA GLN A 137 7.81 19.80 -25.20
C GLN A 137 8.62 19.46 -26.47
N SER A 138 8.19 18.53 -27.31
CA SER A 138 7.10 18.66 -28.31
C SER A 138 6.88 17.23 -28.85
N ASP A 139 5.68 16.64 -28.85
CA ASP A 139 4.62 16.99 -29.78
C ASP A 139 3.25 16.94 -29.11
N THR A 140 2.58 18.09 -29.15
CA THR A 140 1.16 18.23 -28.85
C THR A 140 0.38 18.04 -30.14
N GLU A 141 -0.56 17.10 -30.16
CA GLU A 141 -1.85 17.22 -30.86
C GLU A 141 -2.86 16.31 -30.13
N PRO A 142 -4.14 16.68 -30.09
CA PRO A 142 -4.94 16.66 -28.88
C PRO A 142 -5.75 15.38 -28.75
N LEU A 143 -5.93 14.93 -27.50
CA LEU A 143 -7.05 14.09 -27.13
C LEU A 143 -8.34 14.89 -27.29
N ALA A 144 -8.85 14.89 -28.52
CA ALA A 144 -10.23 15.22 -28.81
C ALA A 144 -11.11 14.33 -27.94
N VAL A 145 -11.93 15.01 -27.14
CA VAL A 145 -13.08 14.45 -26.44
C VAL A 145 -14.05 13.92 -27.52
N ALA A 146 -13.83 12.70 -27.97
CA ALA A 146 -14.82 11.95 -28.73
C ALA A 146 -15.70 11.19 -27.74
N GLN A 147 -16.72 11.90 -27.27
CA GLN A 147 -17.94 11.28 -26.79
C GLN A 147 -18.48 10.36 -27.89
N SER A 148 -18.63 9.07 -27.60
CA SER A 148 -19.65 8.22 -28.20
C SER A 148 -19.87 7.00 -27.31
N SER A 149 -20.65 7.23 -26.27
CA SER A 149 -21.91 6.54 -26.05
C SER A 149 -22.10 5.21 -26.78
N SER A 150 -21.56 4.13 -26.21
CA SER A 150 -22.19 2.82 -26.27
C SER A 150 -22.79 2.55 -24.90
N ARG A 151 -24.11 2.70 -24.78
CA ARG A 151 -24.90 2.36 -23.58
C ARG A 151 -24.80 0.85 -23.32
N GLU A 152 -23.71 0.40 -22.72
CA GLU A 152 -23.68 -0.90 -22.07
C GLU A 152 -23.93 -0.65 -20.59
N ARG A 153 -25.06 -1.16 -20.08
CA ARG A 153 -25.34 -1.24 -18.66
C ARG A 153 -24.27 -2.14 -18.03
N VAL A 154 -23.13 -1.54 -17.66
CA VAL A 154 -22.15 -2.19 -16.81
C VAL A 154 -22.84 -2.36 -15.46
N THR A 155 -23.31 -3.57 -15.20
CA THR A 155 -23.89 -3.92 -13.90
C THR A 155 -22.84 -3.66 -12.83
N SER A 156 -23.23 -3.10 -11.69
CA SER A 156 -22.33 -2.84 -10.55
C SER A 156 -21.59 -4.11 -10.08
N GLY A 157 -22.13 -5.29 -10.40
CA GLY A 157 -21.48 -6.59 -10.20
C GLY A 157 -20.27 -6.85 -11.12
N GLY A 158 -20.27 -6.36 -12.36
CA GLY A 158 -19.16 -6.57 -13.31
C GLY A 158 -17.88 -5.82 -12.93
N VAL A 159 -18.02 -4.58 -12.42
CA VAL A 159 -16.88 -3.78 -11.93
C VAL A 159 -16.25 -4.44 -10.70
N MET A 160 -17.09 -4.86 -9.74
CA MET A 160 -16.64 -5.53 -8.52
C MET A 160 -15.98 -6.88 -8.80
N GLN A 161 -16.53 -7.67 -9.74
CA GLN A 161 -15.93 -8.94 -10.16
C GLN A 161 -14.58 -8.74 -10.85
N ARG A 162 -14.46 -7.72 -11.72
CA ARG A 162 -13.19 -7.39 -12.39
C ARG A 162 -12.12 -6.94 -11.38
N ALA A 163 -12.48 -6.10 -10.42
CA ALA A 163 -11.59 -5.67 -9.34
C ALA A 163 -11.15 -6.86 -8.46
N THR A 164 -12.09 -7.71 -8.05
CA THR A 164 -11.80 -8.91 -7.23
C THR A 164 -10.85 -9.87 -7.96
N ARG A 165 -11.06 -10.09 -9.25
CA ARG A 165 -10.19 -10.92 -10.09
C ARG A 165 -8.79 -10.35 -10.23
N HIS A 166 -8.70 -9.03 -10.38
CA HIS A 166 -7.42 -8.33 -10.46
C HIS A 166 -6.63 -8.47 -9.14
N VAL A 167 -7.29 -8.25 -7.99
CA VAL A 167 -6.67 -8.44 -6.66
C VAL A 167 -6.15 -9.87 -6.46
N ARG A 168 -6.92 -10.89 -6.85
CA ARG A 168 -6.46 -12.29 -6.76
C ARG A 168 -5.22 -12.56 -7.61
N THR A 169 -5.16 -11.97 -8.80
CA THR A 169 -4.03 -12.10 -9.72
C THR A 169 -2.77 -11.47 -9.12
N LEU A 170 -2.89 -10.25 -8.57
CA LEU A 170 -1.77 -9.56 -7.92
C LEU A 170 -1.24 -10.34 -6.71
N ARG A 171 -2.14 -10.81 -5.83
CA ARG A 171 -1.75 -11.66 -4.69
C ARG A 171 -1.01 -12.93 -5.10
N ALA A 172 -1.47 -13.62 -6.14
CA ALA A 172 -0.79 -14.81 -6.64
C ALA A 172 0.63 -14.49 -7.14
N VAL A 173 0.83 -13.34 -7.80
CA VAL A 173 2.16 -12.89 -8.23
C VAL A 173 3.05 -12.57 -7.03
N GLU A 174 2.53 -11.82 -6.06
CA GLU A 174 3.24 -11.47 -4.82
C GLU A 174 3.65 -12.71 -4.01
N ASP A 175 2.72 -13.63 -3.79
CA ASP A 175 2.94 -14.88 -3.05
C ASP A 175 4.00 -15.74 -3.75
N SER A 176 3.94 -15.83 -5.08
CA SER A 176 4.90 -16.58 -5.90
C SER A 176 6.31 -16.01 -5.84
N LEU A 177 6.46 -14.68 -5.84
CA LEU A 177 7.74 -13.99 -5.64
C LEU A 177 8.27 -14.18 -4.22
N ALA A 178 7.41 -14.04 -3.21
CA ALA A 178 7.80 -14.14 -1.80
C ALA A 178 8.21 -15.57 -1.40
N THR A 179 7.63 -16.59 -2.05
CA THR A 179 7.85 -18.01 -1.74
C THR A 179 8.68 -18.77 -2.76
N SER A 180 9.21 -18.09 -3.79
CA SER A 180 9.98 -18.71 -4.88
C SER A 180 9.25 -19.91 -5.52
N ARG A 181 7.95 -19.75 -5.76
CA ARG A 181 7.08 -20.78 -6.36
C ARG A 181 6.68 -20.42 -7.77
N THR A 182 6.63 -21.40 -8.66
CA THR A 182 6.30 -21.19 -10.08
C THR A 182 4.85 -20.72 -10.23
N LEU A 183 4.60 -19.86 -11.21
CA LEU A 183 3.28 -19.25 -11.46
C LEU A 183 2.67 -19.80 -12.76
N SER A 184 1.41 -20.23 -12.69
CA SER A 184 0.60 -20.56 -13.88
C SER A 184 -0.16 -19.30 -14.33
N LEU A 185 0.17 -18.79 -15.51
CA LEU A 185 -0.41 -17.59 -16.09
C LEU A 185 -1.31 -17.92 -17.27
N ARG A 186 -2.50 -17.33 -17.27
CA ARG A 186 -3.32 -17.18 -18.47
C ARG A 186 -3.15 -15.75 -18.97
N TYR A 187 -2.55 -15.60 -20.14
CA TYR A 187 -2.04 -14.33 -20.63
C TYR A 187 -2.53 -14.04 -22.04
N VAL A 188 -3.00 -12.82 -22.27
CA VAL A 188 -3.41 -12.34 -23.60
C VAL A 188 -2.28 -11.51 -24.19
N ASP A 189 -1.81 -11.91 -25.37
CA ASP A 189 -0.72 -11.21 -26.05
C ASP A 189 -1.18 -9.92 -26.75
N ARG A 190 -0.27 -9.24 -27.46
CA ARG A 190 -0.57 -7.99 -28.19
C ARG A 190 -1.58 -8.19 -29.32
N ARG A 191 -1.71 -9.41 -29.85
CA ARG A 191 -2.59 -9.77 -30.96
C ARG A 191 -3.94 -10.31 -30.46
N GLY A 192 -4.15 -10.36 -29.15
CA GLY A 192 -5.38 -10.86 -28.53
C GLY A 192 -5.41 -12.38 -28.31
N ALA A 193 -4.32 -13.10 -28.63
CA ALA A 193 -4.29 -14.55 -28.44
C ALA A 193 -4.10 -14.88 -26.95
N GLU A 194 -5.01 -15.67 -26.40
CA GLU A 194 -4.90 -16.20 -25.04
C GLU A 194 -3.96 -17.39 -25.03
N THR A 195 -3.07 -17.41 -24.05
CA THR A 195 -2.07 -18.45 -23.89
C THR A 195 -1.86 -18.82 -22.44
N GLN A 196 -1.58 -20.09 -22.18
CA GLN A 196 -1.17 -20.55 -20.86
C GLN A 196 0.35 -20.65 -20.77
N ARG A 197 0.93 -20.17 -19.67
CA ARG A 197 2.37 -20.11 -19.43
C ARG A 197 2.67 -20.58 -18.02
N ARG A 198 3.73 -21.37 -17.86
CA ARG A 198 4.31 -21.66 -16.55
C ARG A 198 5.62 -20.87 -16.45
N VAL A 199 5.68 -19.96 -15.49
CA VAL A 199 6.79 -19.00 -15.40
C VAL A 199 7.40 -18.99 -14.01
N GLU A 200 8.70 -18.73 -13.95
CA GLU A 200 9.45 -18.51 -12.71
C GLU A 200 9.66 -17.01 -12.53
N PRO A 201 8.91 -16.34 -11.64
CA PRO A 201 9.07 -14.91 -11.42
C PRO A 201 10.48 -14.51 -11.04
N ILE A 202 10.96 -13.40 -11.59
CA ILE A 202 12.28 -12.86 -11.26
C ILE A 202 12.12 -11.52 -10.56
N ILE A 203 11.37 -10.57 -11.17
CA ILE A 203 11.07 -9.25 -10.61
C ILE A 203 9.70 -8.72 -11.04
N LEU A 204 9.18 -7.75 -10.31
CA LEU A 204 8.14 -6.81 -10.73
C LEU A 204 8.79 -5.49 -11.16
N ALA A 205 8.50 -5.02 -12.35
CA ALA A 205 9.03 -3.77 -12.88
C ALA A 205 7.91 -2.77 -13.19
N HIS A 206 8.08 -1.51 -12.81
CA HIS A 206 7.22 -0.41 -13.24
C HIS A 206 8.04 0.54 -14.14
N THR A 207 7.71 0.55 -15.43
CA THR A 207 8.38 1.39 -16.45
C THR A 207 7.40 1.72 -17.57
N GLY A 208 7.58 2.87 -18.23
CA GLY A 208 6.70 3.33 -19.32
C GLY A 208 5.21 3.37 -18.91
N GLY A 209 4.92 3.72 -17.65
CA GLY A 209 3.56 3.83 -17.09
C GLY A 209 2.80 2.50 -16.92
N ALA A 210 3.49 1.35 -16.95
CA ALA A 210 2.85 0.05 -16.79
C ALA A 210 3.65 -0.89 -15.88
N TRP A 211 2.93 -1.77 -15.18
CA TRP A 211 3.51 -2.86 -14.41
C TRP A 211 3.78 -4.10 -15.26
N TYR A 212 4.97 -4.66 -15.08
CA TYR A 212 5.45 -5.87 -15.71
C TYR A 212 5.88 -6.89 -14.67
N LEU A 213 5.52 -8.14 -14.90
CA LEU A 213 6.17 -9.29 -14.28
C LEU A 213 7.27 -9.77 -15.23
N VAL A 214 8.51 -9.71 -14.80
CA VAL A 214 9.64 -10.30 -15.53
C VAL A 214 9.88 -11.69 -14.96
N ALA A 215 9.85 -12.70 -15.84
CA ALA A 215 9.91 -14.09 -15.43
C ALA A 215 10.60 -14.97 -16.49
N TRP A 216 11.19 -16.08 -16.06
CA TRP A 216 11.62 -17.13 -16.99
C TRP A 216 10.40 -17.89 -17.49
N ASP A 217 10.14 -17.87 -18.80
CA ASP A 217 9.04 -18.61 -19.43
C ASP A 217 9.53 -20.01 -19.81
N ARG A 218 9.08 -21.03 -19.06
CA ARG A 218 9.50 -22.42 -19.29
C ARG A 218 9.09 -22.98 -20.64
N LEU A 219 8.01 -22.45 -21.23
CA LEU A 219 7.58 -22.90 -22.56
C LEU A 219 8.51 -22.36 -23.65
N ARG A 220 9.09 -21.18 -23.44
CA ARG A 220 9.92 -20.48 -24.42
C ARG A 220 11.41 -20.55 -24.11
N ASP A 221 11.75 -21.14 -22.97
CA ASP A 221 13.11 -21.29 -22.46
C ASP A 221 13.90 -19.98 -22.48
N ALA A 222 13.25 -18.89 -22.05
CA ALA A 222 13.81 -17.54 -22.10
C ALA A 222 13.15 -16.61 -21.09
N VAL A 223 13.85 -15.54 -20.71
CA VAL A 223 13.27 -14.43 -19.95
C VAL A 223 12.23 -13.70 -20.78
N ARG A 224 11.07 -13.42 -20.18
CA ARG A 224 9.98 -12.65 -20.79
C ARG A 224 9.35 -11.66 -19.83
N TRP A 225 8.84 -10.59 -20.43
CA TRP A 225 8.18 -9.48 -19.75
C TRP A 225 6.67 -9.58 -20.00
N PHE A 226 5.91 -9.80 -18.94
CA PHE A 226 4.45 -9.95 -18.96
C PHE A 226 3.80 -8.69 -18.39
N ARG A 227 3.01 -7.96 -19.20
CA ARG A 227 2.24 -6.82 -18.68
C ARG A 227 1.16 -7.30 -17.73
N LEU A 228 1.15 -6.83 -16.48
CA LEU A 228 0.19 -7.31 -15.46
C LEU A 228 -1.27 -7.07 -15.85
N ASN A 229 -1.57 -5.97 -16.55
CA ASN A 229 -2.91 -5.66 -17.03
C ASN A 229 -3.42 -6.61 -18.13
N ARG A 230 -2.55 -7.45 -18.71
CA ARG A 230 -2.88 -8.49 -19.70
C ARG A 230 -2.92 -9.90 -19.12
N VAL A 231 -2.67 -10.04 -17.82
CA VAL A 231 -2.85 -11.31 -17.11
C VAL A 231 -4.34 -11.49 -16.82
N VAL A 232 -4.91 -12.52 -17.43
CA VAL A 232 -6.31 -12.90 -17.28
C VAL A 232 -6.52 -13.71 -16.01
N ARG A 233 -5.54 -14.52 -15.61
CA ARG A 233 -5.52 -15.28 -14.36
C ARG A 233 -4.09 -15.66 -13.99
N ALA A 234 -3.80 -15.66 -12.70
CA ALA A 234 -2.57 -16.20 -12.14
C ALA A 234 -2.89 -17.13 -10.97
N ASP A 235 -2.22 -18.29 -10.92
CA ASP A 235 -2.34 -19.25 -9.82
C ASP A 235 -0.93 -19.70 -9.42
N VAL A 236 -0.63 -19.66 -8.11
CA VAL A 236 0.63 -20.17 -7.54
C VAL A 236 0.61 -21.70 -7.61
N THR A 237 1.70 -22.30 -8.09
CA THR A 237 1.84 -23.75 -8.12
C THR A 237 2.62 -24.26 -6.90
N ALA A 238 2.60 -25.57 -6.66
CA ALA A 238 3.37 -26.18 -5.58
C ALA A 238 4.89 -26.24 -5.87
N GLU A 239 5.29 -26.06 -7.12
CA GLU A 239 6.67 -26.24 -7.57
C GLU A 239 7.53 -25.03 -7.22
N THR A 240 8.61 -25.23 -6.48
CA THR A 240 9.60 -24.20 -6.17
C THR A 240 10.68 -24.12 -7.26
N TYR A 241 11.29 -22.94 -7.41
CA TYR A 241 12.44 -22.72 -8.26
C TYR A 241 13.53 -21.99 -7.47
N GLU A 242 14.78 -22.14 -7.89
CA GLU A 242 15.86 -21.31 -7.36
C GLU A 242 15.83 -19.95 -8.06
N PRO A 243 15.65 -18.84 -7.33
CA PRO A 243 15.48 -17.54 -7.97
C PRO A 243 16.68 -17.15 -8.81
N ARG A 244 16.43 -16.91 -10.09
CA ARG A 244 17.48 -16.49 -11.02
C ARG A 244 18.04 -15.11 -10.61
N PRO A 245 19.35 -14.87 -10.83
CA PRO A 245 19.96 -13.57 -10.66
C PRO A 245 19.26 -12.50 -11.50
N VAL A 246 19.23 -11.26 -11.01
CA VAL A 246 18.64 -10.11 -11.71
C VAL A 246 19.50 -9.67 -12.90
N GLU A 247 20.68 -10.24 -13.07
CA GLU A 247 21.57 -10.02 -14.20
C GLU A 247 21.09 -10.80 -15.44
N VAL A 248 20.27 -11.85 -15.25
CA VAL A 248 19.78 -12.74 -16.31
C VAL A 248 18.65 -12.11 -17.13
N ILE A 249 18.00 -11.05 -16.62
CA ILE A 249 16.87 -10.39 -17.30
C ILE A 249 17.27 -9.55 -18.54
N GLY A 250 18.57 -9.50 -18.86
CA GLY A 250 19.15 -8.60 -19.87
C GLY A 250 19.36 -7.21 -19.29
N THR A 251 19.85 -6.26 -20.10
CA THR A 251 19.97 -4.86 -19.66
C THR A 251 18.58 -4.35 -19.30
N PRO A 252 18.32 -3.96 -18.03
CA PRO A 252 17.14 -3.19 -17.69
C PRO A 252 17.07 -1.97 -18.63
N PRO A 253 15.89 -1.39 -18.92
CA PRO A 253 15.84 -0.04 -19.48
C PRO A 253 16.85 0.83 -18.72
N SER A 254 17.60 1.68 -19.39
CA SER A 254 18.74 2.43 -18.81
C SER A 254 18.38 3.24 -17.55
N GLU A 255 17.10 3.37 -17.26
CA GLU A 255 16.48 4.16 -16.19
C GLU A 255 15.94 3.31 -15.03
N ALA A 256 15.86 1.97 -15.17
CA ALA A 256 15.34 1.09 -14.13
C ALA A 256 16.38 0.83 -13.02
N ARG A 257 16.01 1.08 -11.76
CA ARG A 257 16.83 0.77 -10.57
C ARG A 257 16.07 -0.10 -9.55
N PRO A 258 16.78 -0.90 -8.74
CA PRO A 258 16.18 -1.68 -7.66
C PRO A 258 15.64 -0.77 -6.56
N VAL A 259 14.54 -1.18 -5.91
CA VAL A 259 13.80 -0.40 -4.89
C VAL A 259 14.41 -0.51 -3.47
N VAL A 260 15.59 -1.10 -3.34
CA VAL A 260 16.25 -1.36 -2.05
C VAL A 260 16.77 -0.07 -1.44
#